data_AF-A0A359LNF9-F1
#
_entry.id   AF-A0A359LNF9-F1
#
_cell.length_a   1.000
_cell.length_b   1.000
_cell.length_c   1.000
_cell.angle_alpha   90.00
_cell.angle_beta   90.00
_cell.angle_gamma   90.00
#
_symmetry.space_group_name_H-M   'P 1'
#
loop_
_entity.id
_entity.type
_entity.pdbx_description
1 polymer ?
#
loop_
_entity_poly.entity_id
_entity_poly.type
_entity_poly.pdbx_seq_one_letter_code
_entity_poly.pdbx_strand_id
1 'polypeptide(L)' 'MAHLKRADATLRGIIDAVGPCRISYREPEFETLVRSIVYQQLNGTAAETITRRFLALFP' A
#
# COMPACT_ATOMS: atom_id res chain seq x y z
N MET A 1 -7.98 -10.22 11.90
CA MET A 1 -8.78 -10.80 10.80
C MET A 1 -10.00 -11.65 11.22
N ALA A 2 -10.17 -11.99 12.51
CA ALA A 2 -11.30 -12.82 12.96
C ALA A 2 -12.69 -12.22 12.63
N HIS A 3 -12.83 -10.89 12.70
CA HIS A 3 -14.07 -10.20 12.35
C HIS A 3 -14.49 -10.47 10.89
N LEU A 4 -13.59 -10.24 9.93
CA LEU A 4 -13.86 -10.43 8.49
C LEU A 4 -14.15 -11.89 8.13
N LYS A 5 -13.37 -12.84 8.68
CA LYS A 5 -13.59 -14.29 8.43
C LYS A 5 -14.93 -14.82 8.96
N ARG A 6 -15.46 -14.19 10.01
CA ARG A 6 -16.78 -14.51 10.58
C ARG A 6 -17.92 -13.88 9.78
N ALA A 7 -17.72 -12.67 9.28
CA ALA A 7 -18.74 -11.93 8.55
C ALA A 7 -18.99 -12.49 7.14
N ASP A 8 -17.97 -13.05 6.47
CA ASP A 8 -18.09 -13.47 5.07
C ASP A 8 -17.26 -14.74 4.78
N ALA A 9 -17.92 -15.76 4.21
CA ALA A 9 -17.31 -17.06 3.90
C ALA A 9 -16.38 -17.02 2.66
N THR A 10 -16.71 -16.21 1.66
CA THR A 10 -15.88 -16.00 0.48
C THR A 10 -14.59 -15.29 0.87
N LEU A 11 -14.71 -14.21 1.66
CA LEU A 11 -13.56 -13.46 2.16
C LEU A 11 -12.69 -14.31 3.08
N ARG A 12 -13.29 -15.19 3.90
CA ARG A 12 -12.55 -16.17 4.70
C ARG A 12 -11.65 -17.04 3.82
N GLY A 13 -12.19 -17.64 2.75
CA GLY A 13 -11.42 -18.46 1.83
C GLY A 13 -10.23 -17.72 1.21
N ILE A 14 -10.42 -16.46 0.81
CA ILE A 14 -9.35 -15.61 0.27
C ILE A 14 -8.27 -15.35 1.34
N ILE A 15 -8.67 -14.98 2.56
CA ILE A 15 -7.71 -14.70 3.65
C ILE A 15 -6.93 -15.97 4.02
N ASP A 16 -7.57 -17.14 4.03
CA ASP A 16 -6.90 -18.41 4.32
C ASP A 16 -5.90 -18.78 3.21
N ALA A 17 -6.23 -18.52 1.94
CA ALA A 17 -5.34 -18.78 0.81
C ALA A 17 -4.14 -17.81 0.73
N VAL A 18 -4.36 -16.52 0.99
CA VAL A 18 -3.31 -15.48 0.95
C VAL A 18 -2.44 -15.50 2.22
N GLY A 19 -3.04 -15.85 3.37
CA GLY A 19 -2.37 -15.90 4.66
C GLY A 19 -2.40 -14.56 5.42
N PRO A 20 -1.44 -14.32 6.34
CA PRO A 20 -1.43 -13.14 7.20
C PRO A 20 -1.40 -11.82 6.43
N CYS A 21 -2.12 -10.81 6.91
CA CYS A 21 -2.06 -9.45 6.38
C CYS A 21 -0.68 -8.83 6.66
N ARG A 22 -0.05 -8.27 5.62
CA ARG A 22 1.31 -7.67 5.68
C ARG A 22 1.30 -6.17 5.39
N ILE A 23 0.18 -5.50 5.64
CA ILE A 23 0.11 -4.04 5.46
C ILE A 23 1.11 -3.36 6.39
N SER A 24 1.95 -2.48 5.82
CA SER A 24 2.88 -1.65 6.57
C SER A 24 2.45 -0.20 6.42
N TYR A 25 2.26 0.47 7.55
CA TYR A 25 1.97 1.90 7.58
C TYR A 25 3.27 2.69 7.55
N ARG A 26 3.20 3.91 7.01
CA ARG A 26 4.28 4.90 7.08
C ARG A 26 3.83 6.02 7.98
N GLU A 27 4.78 6.74 8.57
CA GLU A 27 4.47 7.94 9.33
C GLU A 27 3.72 8.96 8.45
N PRO A 28 2.68 9.62 8.99
CA PRO A 28 1.80 10.51 8.22
C PRO A 28 2.45 11.89 8.02
N GLU A 29 3.62 11.92 7.40
CA GLU A 29 4.39 13.12 7.12
C GLU A 29 4.09 13.68 5.72
N PHE A 30 4.61 14.88 5.43
CA PHE A 30 4.48 15.52 4.12
C PHE A 30 4.99 14.61 2.99
N GLU A 31 6.12 13.94 3.18
CA GLU A 31 6.66 12.98 2.21
C GLU A 31 5.66 11.86 1.88
N THR A 32 5.00 11.30 2.91
CA THR A 32 3.99 10.25 2.73
C THR A 32 2.80 10.74 1.91
N LEU A 33 2.38 12.00 2.08
CA LEU A 33 1.33 12.61 1.26
C LEU A 33 1.79 12.80 -0.19
N VAL A 34 2.99 13.37 -0.42
CA VAL A 34 3.55 13.54 -1.77
C VAL A 34 3.66 12.20 -2.48
N ARG A 35 4.18 11.18 -1.80
CA ARG A 35 4.24 9.80 -2.31
C ARG A 35 2.85 9.28 -2.65
N SER A 36 1.84 9.55 -1.83
CA SER A 36 0.47 9.11 -2.10
C SER A 36 -0.11 9.75 -3.37
N ILE A 37 0.22 11.02 -3.65
CA ILE A 37 -0.17 11.71 -4.89
C ILE A 37 0.56 11.09 -6.09
N VAL A 38 1.88 10.89 -6.01
CA VAL A 38 2.68 10.29 -7.10
C VAL A 38 2.19 8.89 -7.45
N TYR A 39 1.70 8.11 -6.49
CA TYR A 39 1.22 6.73 -6.72
C TYR A 39 -0.18 6.65 -7.35
N GLN A 40 -0.90 7.77 -7.51
CA GLN A 40 -2.23 7.76 -8.11
C GLN A 40 -2.17 7.36 -9.58
N GLN A 41 -3.05 6.42 -9.97
CA GLN A 41 -3.19 5.92 -11.35
C GLN A 41 -1.94 5.24 -11.94
N LEU A 42 -0.94 4.90 -11.12
CA LEU A 42 0.29 4.22 -11.53
C LEU A 42 0.44 2.86 -10.85
N ASN A 43 1.17 1.95 -11.51
CA ASN A 43 1.65 0.74 -10.85
C ASN A 43 2.80 1.06 -9.88
N GLY A 44 3.06 0.15 -8.93
CA GLY A 44 4.06 0.37 -7.87
C GLY A 44 5.47 0.65 -8.40
N THR A 45 5.91 -0.05 -9.45
CA THR A 45 7.26 0.13 -10.04
C THR A 45 7.42 1.50 -10.71
N ALA A 46 6.40 1.94 -11.46
CA ALA A 46 6.41 3.24 -12.12
C ALA A 46 6.42 4.37 -11.07
N ALA A 47 5.55 4.27 -10.07
CA ALA A 47 5.46 5.27 -9.03
C ALA A 47 6.75 5.35 -8.19
N GLU A 48 7.35 4.21 -7.82
CA GLU A 48 8.65 4.18 -7.12
C GLU A 48 9.76 4.83 -7.95
N THR A 49 9.81 4.56 -9.26
CA THR A 49 10.80 5.16 -10.15
C THR A 49 10.67 6.69 -10.20
N ILE A 50 9.44 7.19 -10.25
CA ILE A 50 9.16 8.64 -10.23
C ILE A 50 9.54 9.25 -8.87
N THR A 51 9.14 8.63 -7.75
CA THR A 51 9.50 9.10 -6.41
C THR A 51 11.01 9.20 -6.24
N ARG A 52 11.77 8.18 -6.69
CA ARG A 52 13.24 8.20 -6.60
C ARG A 52 13.87 9.35 -7.39
N ARG A 53 13.36 9.63 -8.60
CA ARG A 53 13.82 10.76 -9.42
C ARG A 53 13.47 12.10 -8.79
N PHE A 54 12.28 12.22 -8.20
CA PHE A 54 11.84 13.43 -7.51
C PHE A 54 12.75 13.74 -6.31
N LEU A 55 13.00 12.77 -5.43
CA LEU A 55 13.86 12.95 -4.26
C LEU A 55 15.33 13.25 -4.63
N ALA A 56 15.80 12.76 -5.78
CA ALA A 56 17.13 13.12 -6.28
C ALA A 56 17.25 14.59 -6.69
N LEU A 57 16.13 15.26 -7.01
CA LEU A 57 16.08 16.69 -7.33
C LEU A 57 15.76 17.56 -6.10
N PHE A 58 15.08 16.99 -5.10
CA PHE A 58 14.60 17.67 -3.89
C PHE A 58 14.83 16.76 -2.67
N PRO A 59 16.03 16.80 -2.05
CA PRO A 59 16.35 15.97 -0.89
C PRO A 59 15.61 16.38 0.38
#